data_AF-A0A0F6SEY8-F1
#
_entry.id   AF-A0A0F6SEY8-F1
#
_cell.length_a   1.000
_cell.length_b   1.000
_cell.length_c   1.000
_cell.angle_alpha   90.00
_cell.angle_beta   90.00
_cell.angle_gamma   90.00
#
_symmetry.space_group_name_H-M   'P 1'
#
loop_
_entity.id
_entity.type
_entity.pdbx_description
1 polymer ?
#
loop_
_entity_poly.entity_id
_entity_poly.type
_entity_poly.pdbx_seq_one_letter_code
_entity_poly.pdbx_strand_id
1 'polypeptide(L)'
;MIELAPGPDGRVELIAGWTTVRSERRELRAPFDAFGDWTHVALTIQRTAGVLRTLLYVNFTVVAMADFPDDIGDAFNIEPLLIGRFDGDLDEIRIWNTVRSAAALQAAAFTRLSTGTATLAAYWPLEEAPAGQIALDRSLRGNDAILGQITTTDPRDPTWILDGAL
;
A
#
# COMPACT_ATOMS: atom_id res chain seq x y z
N MET A 1 0.57 8.87 -0.42
CA MET A 1 0.03 7.91 0.57
C MET A 1 -1.18 7.19 -0.03
N ILE A 2 -1.12 5.86 -0.21
CA ILE A 2 -2.35 5.04 -0.28
C ILE A 2 -2.37 4.27 1.02
N GLU A 3 -3.07 4.83 2.00
CA GLU A 3 -3.54 4.09 3.16
C GLU A 3 -4.99 3.73 2.87
N LEU A 4 -5.32 2.45 3.04
CA LEU A 4 -6.68 1.95 2.95
C LEU A 4 -7.03 1.43 4.33
N ALA A 5 -7.76 2.23 5.10
CA ALA A 5 -8.32 1.81 6.38
C ALA A 5 -9.82 1.52 6.19
N PRO A 6 -10.33 0.34 6.58
CA PRO A 6 -11.76 0.13 6.73
C PRO A 6 -12.26 0.88 7.97
N GLY A 7 -13.23 1.77 7.78
CA GLY A 7 -13.96 2.40 8.88
C GLY A 7 -14.95 1.42 9.53
N PRO A 8 -15.42 1.70 10.77
CA PRO A 8 -16.40 0.89 11.48
C PRO A 8 -17.78 0.80 10.79
N ASP A 9 -18.00 1.59 9.74
CA ASP A 9 -19.19 1.56 8.87
C ASP A 9 -18.95 0.82 7.53
N GLY A 10 -17.77 0.21 7.36
CA GLY A 10 -17.38 -0.53 6.17
C GLY A 10 -16.93 0.34 5.00
N ARG A 11 -16.68 1.65 5.20
CA ARG A 11 -16.14 2.53 4.15
C ARG A 11 -14.62 2.46 4.10
N VAL A 12 -14.05 2.58 2.91
CA VAL A 12 -12.62 2.83 2.74
C VAL A 12 -12.39 4.33 2.90
N GLU A 13 -11.53 4.69 3.85
CA GLU A 13 -11.02 6.04 4.00
C GLU A 13 -9.65 6.14 3.33
N LEU A 14 -9.50 7.07 2.39
CA LEU A 14 -8.20 7.45 1.84
C LEU A 14 -7.78 8.76 2.48
N ILE A 15 -6.68 8.72 3.23
CA ILE A 15 -6.07 9.89 3.88
C ILE A 15 -4.80 10.22 3.09
N ALA A 16 -4.69 11.45 2.59
CA ALA A 16 -3.51 11.95 1.90
C ALA A 16 -3.23 13.39 2.34
N GLY A 17 -2.20 13.57 3.19
CA GLY A 17 -1.94 14.85 3.87
C GLY A 17 -3.15 15.28 4.71
N TRP A 18 -3.59 16.54 4.57
CA TRP A 18 -4.78 17.08 5.25
C TRP A 18 -6.10 16.74 4.55
N THR A 19 -6.05 16.04 3.42
CA THR A 19 -7.24 15.73 2.64
C THR A 19 -7.72 14.33 3.02
N THR A 20 -8.95 14.26 3.55
CA THR A 20 -9.67 13.01 3.75
C THR A 20 -10.72 12.89 2.66
N VAL A 21 -10.57 11.90 1.78
CA VAL A 21 -11.60 11.59 0.79
C VAL A 21 -12.43 10.43 1.34
N ARG A 22 -13.69 10.72 1.69
CA ARG A 22 -14.69 9.73 2.10
C ARG A 22 -15.59 9.43 0.91
N SER A 23 -15.72 8.15 0.53
CA SER A 23 -16.63 7.80 -0.57
C SER A 23 -18.10 8.08 -0.21
N GLU A 24 -18.84 8.74 -1.11
CA GLU A 24 -20.29 8.99 -0.93
C GLU A 24 -21.17 7.86 -1.51
N ARG A 25 -20.69 7.03 -2.46
CA ARG A 25 -21.26 5.71 -2.79
C ARG A 25 -20.42 4.89 -3.79
N ARG A 26 -20.56 3.56 -3.64
CA ARG A 26 -19.94 2.41 -4.36
C ARG A 26 -18.46 2.18 -4.05
N GLU A 27 -18.27 1.44 -2.97
CA GLU A 27 -17.00 0.86 -2.56
C GLU A 27 -16.50 -0.16 -3.58
N LEU A 28 -15.18 -0.18 -3.77
CA LEU A 28 -14.48 -1.33 -4.32
C LEU A 28 -14.31 -2.34 -3.17
N ARG A 29 -15.33 -3.17 -2.92
CA ARG A 29 -15.22 -4.27 -1.95
C ARG A 29 -14.52 -5.45 -2.61
N ALA A 30 -13.44 -5.90 -2.00
CA ALA A 30 -12.98 -7.26 -2.23
C ALA A 30 -13.77 -8.22 -1.31
N PRO A 31 -14.24 -9.36 -1.80
CA PRO A 31 -14.65 -10.45 -0.92
C PRO A 31 -13.38 -10.99 -0.22
N PHE A 32 -13.14 -10.56 1.02
CA PHE A 32 -12.20 -11.22 1.91
C PHE A 32 -12.98 -12.35 2.59
N ASP A 33 -13.06 -13.49 1.93
CA ASP A 33 -13.90 -14.61 2.37
C ASP A 33 -13.31 -15.34 3.60
N ALA A 34 -12.07 -15.03 3.98
CA ALA A 34 -11.40 -15.48 5.19
C ALA A 34 -10.49 -14.39 5.76
N PHE A 35 -10.72 -13.98 7.02
CA PHE A 35 -9.76 -13.20 7.79
C PHE A 35 -8.67 -14.13 8.32
N GLY A 36 -7.40 -13.74 8.21
CA GLY A 36 -6.26 -14.49 8.75
C GLY A 36 -5.35 -15.16 7.70
N ASP A 37 -5.74 -15.14 6.41
CA ASP A 37 -4.88 -15.60 5.32
C ASP A 37 -4.17 -14.43 4.61
N TRP A 38 -2.90 -14.63 4.25
CA TRP A 38 -2.15 -13.67 3.43
C TRP A 38 -2.86 -13.41 2.10
N THR A 39 -3.09 -12.13 1.82
CA THR A 39 -3.80 -11.70 0.61
C THR A 39 -3.00 -10.64 -0.12
N HIS A 40 -2.81 -10.83 -1.43
CA HIS A 40 -2.17 -9.81 -2.25
C HIS A 40 -3.18 -8.76 -2.69
N VAL A 41 -2.97 -7.50 -2.27
CA VAL A 41 -3.79 -6.35 -2.66
C VAL A 41 -2.98 -5.39 -3.52
N ALA A 42 -3.55 -4.91 -4.62
CA ALA A 42 -2.91 -3.87 -5.43
C ALA A 42 -3.92 -2.88 -6.01
N LEU A 43 -3.52 -1.61 -6.11
CA LEU A 43 -4.24 -0.57 -6.81
C LEU A 43 -3.41 -0.10 -7.99
N THR A 44 -4.00 -0.04 -9.19
CA THR A 44 -3.36 0.60 -10.36
C THR A 44 -4.11 1.85 -10.74
N ILE A 45 -3.38 2.89 -11.12
CA ILE A 45 -3.93 4.18 -11.53
C ILE A 45 -3.31 4.55 -12.87
N GLN A 46 -4.15 4.68 -13.90
CA GLN A 46 -3.74 5.04 -15.25
C GLN A 46 -4.42 6.32 -15.70
N ARG A 47 -3.65 7.34 -16.08
CA ARG A 47 -4.20 8.53 -16.71
C ARG A 47 -4.40 8.32 -18.21
N THR A 48 -5.56 8.67 -18.73
CA THR A 48 -5.82 8.77 -20.17
C THR A 48 -6.74 9.95 -20.45
N ALA A 49 -6.27 10.91 -21.25
CA ALA A 49 -7.05 12.11 -21.63
C ALA A 49 -7.68 12.86 -20.44
N GLY A 50 -6.94 12.98 -19.32
CA GLY A 50 -7.40 13.67 -18.11
C GLY A 50 -8.19 12.79 -17.13
N VAL A 51 -8.64 11.61 -17.54
CA VAL A 51 -9.35 10.66 -16.65
C VAL A 51 -8.36 9.71 -15.99
N LEU A 52 -8.49 9.50 -14.68
CA LEU A 52 -7.76 8.47 -13.94
C LEU A 52 -8.59 7.21 -13.85
N ARG A 53 -8.17 6.16 -14.56
CA ARG A 53 -8.70 4.81 -14.40
C ARG A 53 -8.02 4.11 -13.24
N THR A 54 -8.82 3.64 -12.29
CA THR A 54 -8.37 2.87 -11.13
C THR A 54 -8.89 1.45 -11.18
N LEU A 55 -8.00 0.49 -10.88
CA LEU A 55 -8.36 -0.93 -10.74
C LEU A 55 -7.86 -1.43 -9.39
N LEU A 56 -8.74 -2.06 -8.62
CA LEU A 56 -8.40 -2.78 -7.40
C LEU A 56 -8.26 -4.27 -7.72
N TYR A 57 -7.11 -4.82 -7.38
CA TYR A 57 -6.81 -6.24 -7.49
C TYR A 57 -6.77 -6.86 -6.11
N VAL A 58 -7.39 -8.03 -5.98
CA VAL A 58 -7.18 -8.95 -4.86
C VAL A 58 -6.84 -10.30 -5.43
N ASN A 59 -5.72 -10.88 -4.97
CA ASN A 59 -5.16 -12.12 -5.49
C ASN A 59 -5.09 -12.11 -7.02
N PHE A 60 -4.55 -11.01 -7.56
CA PHE A 60 -4.31 -10.77 -9.00
C PHE A 60 -5.56 -10.67 -9.87
N THR A 61 -6.75 -10.72 -9.28
CA THR A 61 -8.02 -10.56 -9.98
C THR A 61 -8.55 -9.15 -9.76
N VAL A 62 -8.99 -8.48 -10.83
CA VAL A 62 -9.70 -7.19 -10.70
C VAL A 62 -11.01 -7.46 -9.97
N VAL A 63 -11.12 -7.00 -8.73
CA VAL A 63 -12.35 -7.08 -7.95
C VAL A 63 -13.22 -5.84 -8.14
N ALA A 64 -12.61 -4.75 -8.64
CA ALA A 64 -13.32 -3.50 -8.74
C ALA A 64 -12.61 -2.47 -9.65
N MET A 65 -13.38 -1.55 -10.24
CA MET A 65 -12.91 -0.49 -11.13
C MET A 65 -13.67 0.82 -10.90
N ALA A 66 -12.98 1.96 -10.98
CA ALA A 66 -13.57 3.28 -10.99
C ALA A 66 -12.77 4.25 -11.88
N ASP A 67 -13.46 5.18 -12.53
CA ASP A 67 -12.87 6.26 -13.30
C ASP A 67 -13.11 7.58 -12.55
N PHE A 68 -12.05 8.37 -12.33
CA PHE A 68 -12.13 9.67 -11.67
C PHE A 68 -11.82 10.80 -12.67
N PRO A 69 -12.62 11.88 -12.68
CA PRO A 69 -12.41 13.01 -13.58
C PRO A 69 -11.26 13.91 -13.14
N ASP A 70 -10.86 13.84 -11.88
CA ASP A 70 -9.87 14.72 -11.27
C ASP A 70 -8.55 14.01 -10.98
N ASP A 71 -7.51 14.82 -10.81
CA ASP A 71 -6.20 14.35 -10.43
C ASP A 71 -6.12 13.92 -8.97
N ILE A 72 -5.27 12.93 -8.69
CA ILE A 72 -4.83 12.68 -7.32
C ILE A 72 -3.72 13.69 -7.10
N GLY A 73 -4.02 14.81 -6.44
CA GLY A 73 -3.08 15.91 -6.25
C GLY A 73 -1.73 15.48 -5.67
N ASP A 74 -0.74 16.40 -5.67
CA ASP A 74 0.67 16.23 -5.25
C ASP A 74 0.92 15.76 -3.79
N ALA A 75 -0.08 15.20 -3.11
CA ALA A 75 -0.08 14.74 -1.73
C ALA A 75 0.85 13.52 -1.45
N PHE A 76 1.80 13.21 -2.34
CA PHE A 76 2.60 11.98 -2.29
C PHE A 76 4.09 12.18 -1.96
N ASN A 77 4.60 13.41 -1.82
CA ASN A 77 6.06 13.63 -1.90
C ASN A 77 6.71 14.39 -0.73
N ILE A 78 6.01 14.66 0.38
CA ILE A 78 6.58 15.50 1.47
C ILE A 78 6.75 14.79 2.81
N GLU A 79 6.16 13.61 3.01
CA GLU A 79 6.23 12.90 4.29
C GLU A 79 6.56 11.42 4.10
N PRO A 80 7.26 10.78 5.06
CA PRO A 80 7.49 9.33 5.04
C PRO A 80 6.16 8.57 5.09
N LEU A 81 6.18 7.32 4.60
CA LEU A 81 5.05 6.41 4.82
C LEU A 81 4.95 6.09 6.32
N LEU A 82 3.74 6.22 6.88
CA LEU A 82 3.43 5.86 8.25
C LEU A 82 2.67 4.52 8.26
N ILE A 83 3.19 3.53 8.98
CA ILE A 83 2.58 2.18 9.07
C ILE A 83 1.98 2.07 10.47
N GLY A 84 0.64 2.07 10.61
CA GLY A 84 0.05 1.98 11.96
C GLY A 84 -1.47 2.02 12.09
N ARG A 85 -2.23 2.09 10.98
CA ARG A 85 -3.70 2.14 11.00
C ARG A 85 -4.37 0.88 10.43
N PHE A 86 -3.60 -0.18 10.23
CA PHE A 86 -4.06 -1.46 9.72
C PHE A 86 -4.08 -2.49 10.85
N ASP A 87 -5.19 -3.21 10.99
CA ASP A 87 -5.36 -4.30 11.95
C ASP A 87 -5.10 -5.63 11.23
N GLY A 88 -3.83 -6.03 11.19
CA GLY A 88 -3.34 -7.22 10.52
C GLY A 88 -1.85 -7.13 10.19
N ASP A 89 -1.36 -8.17 9.51
CA ASP A 89 0.05 -8.28 9.12
C ASP A 89 0.27 -7.69 7.72
N LEU A 90 1.42 -7.04 7.53
CA LEU A 90 1.83 -6.45 6.25
C LEU A 90 3.16 -7.05 5.84
N ASP A 91 3.31 -7.25 4.54
CA ASP A 91 4.56 -7.69 3.94
C ASP A 91 4.73 -7.04 2.55
N GLU A 92 5.97 -6.87 2.12
CA GLU A 92 6.35 -6.56 0.74
C GLU A 92 5.63 -5.34 0.13
N ILE A 93 5.61 -4.21 0.85
CA ILE A 93 4.99 -2.94 0.43
C ILE A 93 5.79 -2.32 -0.72
N ARG A 94 5.13 -2.07 -1.85
CA ARG A 94 5.78 -1.60 -3.09
C ARG A 94 4.98 -0.49 -3.75
N ILE A 95 5.70 0.50 -4.31
CA ILE A 95 5.14 1.55 -5.15
C ILE A 95 5.90 1.58 -6.47
N TRP A 96 5.17 1.47 -7.58
CA TRP A 96 5.73 1.56 -8.92
C TRP A 96 5.35 2.88 -9.58
N ASN A 97 6.24 3.42 -10.41
CA ASN A 97 5.95 4.58 -11.27
C ASN A 97 5.33 4.19 -12.62
N THR A 98 4.98 2.91 -12.78
CA THR A 98 4.37 2.35 -13.99
C THR A 98 3.14 1.52 -13.63
N VAL A 99 2.13 1.55 -14.50
CA VAL A 99 0.93 0.73 -14.38
C VAL A 99 1.29 -0.74 -14.57
N ARG A 100 0.92 -1.59 -13.61
CA ARG A 100 1.18 -3.03 -13.64
C ARG A 100 -0.05 -3.80 -14.10
N SER A 101 0.14 -4.83 -14.92
CA SER A 101 -0.93 -5.77 -15.25
C SER A 101 -1.08 -6.84 -14.16
N ALA A 102 -2.22 -7.54 -14.13
CA ALA A 102 -2.44 -8.70 -13.25
C ALA A 102 -1.29 -9.71 -13.29
N ALA A 103 -0.87 -10.12 -14.50
CA ALA A 103 0.22 -11.07 -14.68
C ALA A 103 1.56 -10.53 -14.15
N ALA A 104 1.81 -9.23 -14.33
CA ALA A 104 3.03 -8.59 -13.85
C ALA A 104 3.04 -8.41 -12.32
N LEU A 105 1.87 -8.27 -11.69
CA LEU A 105 1.72 -8.30 -10.23
C LEU A 105 1.95 -9.73 -9.70
N GLN A 106 1.32 -10.73 -10.31
CA GLN A 106 1.48 -12.14 -9.94
C GLN A 106 2.93 -12.60 -10.02
N ALA A 107 3.64 -12.26 -11.10
CA ALA A 107 5.03 -12.63 -11.29
C ALA A 107 5.97 -11.99 -10.26
N ALA A 108 5.59 -10.85 -9.67
CA ALA A 108 6.41 -10.14 -8.69
C ALA A 108 6.02 -10.47 -7.24
N ALA A 109 4.81 -10.95 -6.99
CA ALA A 109 4.24 -11.07 -5.65
C ALA A 109 5.04 -12.00 -4.72
N PHE A 110 5.55 -13.11 -5.28
CA PHE A 110 6.25 -14.16 -4.53
C PHE A 110 7.77 -14.12 -4.72
N THR A 111 8.28 -13.00 -5.24
CA THR A 111 9.71 -12.84 -5.49
C THR A 111 10.19 -11.55 -4.86
N ARG A 112 11.25 -11.63 -4.09
CA ARG A 112 11.92 -10.44 -3.60
C ARG A 112 12.51 -9.66 -4.77
N LEU A 113 12.21 -8.37 -4.84
CA LEU A 113 12.71 -7.53 -5.92
C LEU A 113 14.15 -7.11 -5.65
N SER A 114 14.97 -7.03 -6.70
CA SER A 114 16.31 -6.47 -6.59
C SER A 114 16.25 -5.00 -6.15
N THR A 115 17.19 -4.62 -5.30
CA THR A 115 17.36 -3.22 -4.89
C THR A 115 17.59 -2.33 -6.11
N GLY A 116 17.03 -1.13 -6.11
CA GLY A 116 17.25 -0.15 -7.18
C GLY A 116 16.61 -0.46 -8.53
N THR A 117 15.58 -1.32 -8.58
CA THR A 117 14.80 -1.56 -9.81
C THR A 117 14.21 -0.24 -10.33
N ALA A 118 14.55 0.17 -11.55
CA ALA A 118 14.28 1.52 -12.07
C ALA A 118 12.80 1.95 -12.05
N THR A 119 11.87 0.99 -12.06
CA THR A 119 10.42 1.23 -12.04
C THR A 119 9.83 1.34 -10.63
N LEU A 120 10.62 1.08 -9.59
CA LEU A 120 10.18 1.27 -8.20
C LEU A 120 10.39 2.72 -7.78
N ALA A 121 9.33 3.32 -7.24
CA ALA A 121 9.35 4.61 -6.58
C ALA A 121 9.62 4.46 -5.07
N ALA A 122 9.16 3.35 -4.48
CA ALA A 122 9.45 2.96 -3.11
C ALA A 122 9.30 1.44 -2.94
N TYR A 123 10.05 0.85 -2.03
CA TYR A 123 9.94 -0.57 -1.70
C TYR A 123 10.38 -0.87 -0.27
N TRP A 124 9.43 -1.25 0.58
CA TRP A 124 9.69 -1.69 1.95
C TRP A 124 9.35 -3.17 2.04
N PRO A 125 10.37 -4.04 2.09
CA PRO A 125 10.12 -5.47 2.15
C PRO A 125 9.84 -5.97 3.57
N LEU A 126 9.99 -5.12 4.59
CA LEU A 126 9.63 -5.41 5.98
C LEU A 126 10.39 -6.61 6.63
N GLU A 127 11.65 -6.82 6.25
CA GLU A 127 12.51 -7.89 6.82
C GLU A 127 13.55 -7.37 7.81
N GLU A 128 13.38 -6.14 8.25
CA GLU A 128 14.32 -5.53 9.19
C GLU A 128 14.15 -6.10 10.61
N ALA A 129 13.18 -6.98 10.83
CA ALA A 129 12.87 -7.56 12.14
C ALA A 129 14.07 -8.23 12.84
N PRO A 130 14.25 -8.02 14.17
CA PRO A 130 13.69 -6.92 14.95
C PRO A 130 14.50 -5.62 14.74
N ALA A 131 13.89 -4.56 14.20
CA ALA A 131 14.56 -3.25 14.07
C ALA A 131 13.64 -2.06 14.37
N GLY A 132 13.82 -1.43 15.53
CA GLY A 132 13.33 -0.08 15.83
C GLY A 132 11.95 0.30 15.26
N GLN A 133 11.83 1.55 14.80
CA GLN A 133 10.61 2.14 14.22
C GLN A 133 10.76 2.47 12.72
N ILE A 134 11.78 1.94 12.05
CA ILE A 134 12.12 2.30 10.67
C ILE A 134 12.07 1.07 9.78
N ALA A 135 11.27 1.14 8.71
CA ALA A 135 11.30 0.21 7.60
C ALA A 135 12.07 0.84 6.43
N LEU A 136 13.10 0.15 5.95
CA LEU A 136 14.05 0.72 4.98
C LEU A 136 13.52 0.67 3.55
N ASP A 137 13.67 1.76 2.81
CA ASP A 137 13.36 1.83 1.39
C ASP A 137 14.48 1.20 0.53
N ARG A 138 14.19 0.01 0.00
CA ARG A 138 15.08 -0.75 -0.88
C ARG A 138 15.04 -0.30 -2.35
N SER A 139 14.22 0.68 -2.70
CA SER A 139 14.21 1.28 -4.04
C SER A 139 15.39 2.26 -4.28
N LEU A 140 16.15 2.59 -3.22
CA LEU A 140 17.25 3.56 -3.24
C LEU A 140 16.79 5.01 -3.50
N ARG A 141 15.56 5.34 -3.10
CA ARG A 141 15.00 6.70 -3.24
C ARG A 141 15.01 7.48 -1.92
N GLY A 142 15.37 6.82 -0.81
CA GLY A 142 15.45 7.44 0.51
C GLY A 142 14.08 7.67 1.15
N ASN A 143 13.08 6.89 0.73
CA ASN A 143 11.71 6.98 1.22
C ASN A 143 11.50 6.08 2.44
N ASP A 144 12.39 6.06 3.42
CA ASP A 144 12.23 5.16 4.59
C ASP A 144 10.88 5.40 5.28
N ALA A 145 10.21 4.31 5.66
CA ALA A 145 8.92 4.35 6.33
C ALA A 145 9.08 4.29 7.85
N ILE A 146 8.08 4.81 8.56
CA ILE A 146 8.03 4.84 10.01
C ILE A 146 6.91 3.90 10.47
N LEU A 147 7.22 3.03 11.43
CA LEU A 147 6.21 2.32 12.19
C LEU A 147 5.60 3.32 13.18
N GLY A 148 4.27 3.37 13.24
CA GLY A 148 3.56 4.38 14.02
C GLY A 148 3.53 5.76 13.38
N GLN A 149 3.52 6.80 14.21
CA GLN A 149 3.39 8.19 13.76
C GLN A 149 4.72 8.95 13.78
N ILE A 150 5.70 8.48 14.54
CA ILE A 150 6.96 9.15 14.84
C ILE A 150 8.05 8.12 15.04
N THR A 151 9.32 8.54 15.02
CA THR A 151 10.47 7.63 15.13
C THR A 151 10.72 7.08 16.54
N THR A 152 9.95 7.53 17.54
CA THR A 152 10.00 7.01 18.91
C THR A 152 8.93 5.97 19.11
N THR A 153 9.29 4.86 19.75
CA THR A 153 8.37 3.75 20.04
C THR A 153 7.21 4.16 20.95
N ASP A 154 5.99 3.82 20.53
CA ASP A 154 4.75 3.85 21.30
C ASP A 154 4.16 2.42 21.35
N PRO A 155 3.55 1.98 22.47
CA PRO A 155 2.90 0.68 22.57
C PRO A 155 1.76 0.42 21.56
N ARG A 156 1.26 1.47 20.90
CA ARG A 156 0.23 1.38 19.84
C ARG A 156 0.84 1.24 18.44
N ASP A 157 2.16 1.32 18.31
CA ASP A 157 2.82 1.14 17.03
C ASP A 157 2.79 -0.34 16.61
N PRO A 158 2.83 -0.63 15.30
CA PRO A 158 3.00 -2.00 14.83
C PRO A 158 4.27 -2.65 15.39
N THR A 159 4.18 -3.95 15.56
CA THR A 159 5.32 -4.77 15.97
C THR A 159 5.84 -5.57 14.80
N TRP A 160 7.16 -5.68 14.69
CA TRP A 160 7.78 -6.63 13.78
C TRP A 160 7.41 -8.06 14.15
N ILE A 161 7.03 -8.84 13.15
CA ILE A 161 6.81 -10.27 13.25
C ILE A 161 7.91 -10.93 12.43
N LEU A 162 8.58 -11.94 13.00
CA LEU A 162 9.53 -12.74 12.24
C LEU A 162 8.76 -13.65 11.30
N ASP A 163 9.19 -13.73 10.06
CA ASP A 163 8.75 -14.78 9.15
C ASP A 163 8.93 -16.14 9.83
N GLY A 164 7.85 -16.89 9.93
CA GLY A 164 7.92 -18.31 10.29
C GLY A 164 8.86 -19.03 9.32
N ALA A 165 9.49 -20.12 9.76
CA ALA A 165 10.29 -20.94 8.86
C ALA A 165 9.44 -21.34 7.64
N LEU A 166 9.86 -20.88 6.45
CA LEU A 166 9.26 -21.22 5.15
C LEU A 166 9.20 -22.73 4.91
#